data_AF-A0A416DXV9-F1
#
_entry.id   AF-A0A416DXV9-F1
#
_cell.length_a   1.000
_cell.length_b   1.000
_cell.length_c   1.000
_cell.angle_alpha   90.00
_cell.angle_beta   90.00
_cell.angle_gamma   90.00
#
_symmetry.space_group_name_H-M   'P 1'
#
loop_
_entity.id
_entity.type
_entity.pdbx_description
1 polymer ?
#
loop_
_entity_poly.entity_id
_entity_poly.type
_entity_poly.pdbx_seq_one_letter_code
_entity_poly.pdbx_strand_id
1 'polypeptide(L)'
;MRTKLIYSNQENHPGYGAGEGDTERYEYLCPCGKGRVIEEHDNIPGFRDHDVWLQCPECSKKYRLDTSGGVRGWKLVELENE
;
A
#
# COMPACT_ATOMS: atom_id res chain seq x y z
N MET A 1 -4.92 -1.14 12.54
CA MET A 1 -5.79 -0.03 12.13
C MET A 1 -5.59 0.31 10.65
N ARG A 2 -6.63 0.83 9.98
CA ARG A 2 -6.52 1.42 8.64
C ARG A 2 -6.55 2.94 8.77
N THR A 3 -5.85 3.65 7.88
CA THR A 3 -5.72 5.11 7.96
C THR A 3 -6.51 5.80 6.85
N LYS A 4 -6.58 7.13 6.92
CA LYS A 4 -7.40 7.95 6.00
C LYS A 4 -6.75 8.02 4.62
N LEU A 5 -7.47 7.63 3.57
CA LEU A 5 -7.06 7.83 2.18
C LEU A 5 -6.95 9.34 1.87
N ILE A 6 -5.84 9.75 1.28
CA ILE A 6 -5.57 11.15 0.89
C ILE A 6 -5.26 11.31 -0.60
N TYR A 7 -4.90 10.22 -1.28
CA TYR A 7 -4.65 10.21 -2.72
C TYR A 7 -4.98 8.83 -3.28
N SER A 8 -5.53 8.80 -4.50
CA SER A 8 -5.73 7.58 -5.27
C SER A 8 -5.56 7.90 -6.75
N ASN A 9 -4.87 7.04 -7.47
CA ASN A 9 -4.75 7.10 -8.91
C ASN A 9 -4.74 5.68 -9.49
N GLN A 10 -5.26 5.58 -10.71
CA GLN A 10 -5.30 4.36 -11.49
C GLN A 10 -4.98 4.73 -12.94
N GLU A 11 -4.08 3.98 -13.56
CA GLU A 11 -3.65 4.18 -14.94
C GLU A 11 -3.78 2.86 -15.71
N ASN A 12 -4.42 2.92 -16.88
CA ASN A 12 -4.52 1.74 -17.75
C ASN A 12 -3.18 1.45 -18.42
N HIS A 13 -2.81 0.17 -18.49
CA HIS A 13 -1.59 -0.28 -19.14
C HIS A 13 -1.93 -1.32 -20.21
N PRO A 14 -1.45 -1.17 -21.47
CA PRO A 14 -1.75 -2.10 -22.56
C PRO A 14 -1.16 -3.50 -22.34
N GLY A 15 -0.28 -3.65 -21.35
CA GLY A 15 0.38 -4.88 -20.98
C GLY A 15 1.55 -5.25 -21.90
N TYR A 16 2.11 -6.44 -21.67
CA TYR A 16 3.30 -6.94 -22.37
C TYR A 16 2.99 -8.18 -23.23
N GLY A 17 1.77 -8.24 -23.79
CA GLY A 17 1.33 -9.31 -24.69
C GLY A 17 0.42 -10.37 -24.07
N ALA A 18 0.25 -10.37 -22.74
CA ALA A 18 -0.67 -11.28 -22.03
C ALA A 18 -2.07 -10.69 -21.77
N GLY A 19 -2.32 -9.46 -22.22
CA GLY A 19 -3.56 -8.71 -22.02
C GLY A 19 -3.32 -7.35 -21.38
N GLU A 20 -4.34 -6.50 -21.43
CA GLU A 20 -4.37 -5.21 -20.74
C GLU A 20 -4.54 -5.38 -19.22
N GLY A 21 -4.12 -4.38 -18.47
CA GLY A 21 -4.32 -4.28 -17.04
C GLY A 21 -4.21 -2.83 -16.60
N ASP A 22 -3.91 -2.62 -15.32
CA ASP A 22 -3.78 -1.29 -14.74
C ASP A 22 -2.70 -1.26 -13.67
N THR A 23 -2.22 -0.06 -13.39
CA THR A 23 -1.45 0.24 -12.19
C THR A 23 -2.29 1.12 -11.28
N GLU A 24 -2.23 0.87 -9.98
CA GLU A 24 -2.96 1.63 -8.98
C GLU A 24 -2.01 2.14 -7.90
N ARG A 25 -2.25 3.35 -7.43
CA ARG A 25 -1.47 3.97 -6.36
C ARG A 25 -2.39 4.65 -5.38
N TYR A 26 -2.33 4.22 -4.13
CA TYR A 26 -3.09 4.78 -3.01
C TYR A 26 -2.12 5.33 -1.97
N GLU A 27 -2.37 6.56 -1.52
CA GLU A 27 -1.67 7.12 -0.36
C GLU A 27 -2.66 7.38 0.77
N TYR A 28 -2.28 6.94 1.96
CA TYR A 28 -3.06 7.12 3.16
C TYR A 28 -2.26 7.94 4.17
N LEU A 29 -2.90 8.87 4.85
CA LEU A 29 -2.27 9.69 5.88
C LEU A 29 -1.77 8.79 7.01
N CYS A 30 -0.53 8.95 7.43
CA CYS A 30 0.01 8.27 8.61
C CYS A 30 -0.79 8.67 9.87
N PRO A 31 -0.99 7.77 10.86
CA PRO A 31 -1.69 8.11 12.11
C PRO A 31 -1.13 9.34 12.84
N CYS A 32 0.17 9.63 12.71
CA CYS A 32 0.77 10.82 13.33
C CYS A 32 0.59 12.11 12.51
N GLY A 33 0.02 12.05 11.32
CA GLY A 33 -0.18 13.18 10.41
C GLY A 33 1.08 13.68 9.66
N LYS A 34 2.27 13.14 9.97
CA LYS A 34 3.56 13.61 9.42
C LYS A 34 4.16 12.71 8.33
N GLY A 35 3.37 11.81 7.78
CA GLY A 35 3.83 10.86 6.76
C GLY A 35 2.66 10.16 6.10
N ARG A 36 2.94 9.06 5.41
CA ARG A 36 1.94 8.32 4.66
C ARG A 36 2.22 6.83 4.58
N VAL A 37 1.18 6.04 4.37
CA VAL A 37 1.27 4.66 3.90
C VAL A 37 1.04 4.71 2.39
N ILE A 38 1.91 4.05 1.63
CA ILE A 38 1.77 3.90 0.18
C ILE A 38 1.37 2.45 -0.09
N GLU A 39 0.35 2.26 -0.93
CA GLU A 39 -0.12 0.98 -1.45
C GLU A 39 -0.12 1.08 -2.97
N GLU A 40 0.66 0.22 -3.63
CA GLU A 40 0.80 0.16 -5.09
C GLU A 40 0.43 -1.22 -5.58
N HIS A 41 -0.34 -1.27 -6.67
CA HIS A 41 -0.70 -2.52 -7.34
C HIS A 41 -0.38 -2.44 -8.82
N ASP A 42 0.32 -3.44 -9.30
CA ASP A 42 0.42 -3.76 -10.72
C ASP A 42 -0.55 -4.90 -11.02
N ASN A 43 -1.66 -4.59 -11.70
CA ASN A 43 -2.67 -5.56 -12.11
C ASN A 43 -2.43 -6.05 -13.55
N ILE A 44 -1.21 -5.91 -14.08
CA ILE A 44 -0.86 -6.26 -15.45
C ILE A 44 -0.78 -7.79 -15.58
N PRO A 45 -1.48 -8.40 -16.55
CA PRO A 45 -1.34 -9.84 -16.80
C PRO A 45 0.12 -10.25 -17.03
N GLY A 46 0.60 -11.23 -16.25
CA GLY A 46 1.98 -11.70 -16.28
C GLY A 46 2.97 -10.91 -15.40
N PHE A 47 2.54 -9.76 -14.85
CA PHE A 47 3.31 -8.89 -13.95
C PHE A 47 2.40 -8.40 -12.82
N ARG A 48 1.82 -9.35 -12.07
CA ARG A 48 0.98 -9.01 -10.92
C ARG A 48 1.83 -8.84 -9.68
N ASP A 49 1.92 -7.62 -9.19
CA ASP A 49 2.67 -7.30 -7.99
C ASP A 49 1.91 -6.33 -7.09
N HIS A 50 2.11 -6.46 -5.78
CA HIS A 50 1.37 -5.69 -4.78
C HIS A 50 2.25 -5.37 -3.58
N ASP A 51 2.48 -4.09 -3.37
CA ASP A 51 3.33 -3.60 -2.29
C ASP A 51 2.61 -2.59 -1.43
N VAL A 52 2.95 -2.63 -0.14
CA VAL A 52 2.50 -1.63 0.83
C VAL A 52 3.61 -1.33 1.83
N TRP A 53 3.89 -0.05 2.04
CA TRP A 53 4.92 0.38 2.97
C TRP A 53 4.57 1.67 3.70
N LEU A 54 5.12 1.82 4.91
CA LEU A 54 4.94 2.99 5.75
C LEU A 54 6.08 3.98 5.54
N GLN A 55 5.80 5.10 4.88
CA GLN A 55 6.71 6.23 4.72
C GLN A 55 6.54 7.22 5.88
N CYS A 56 6.96 6.81 7.08
CA CYS A 56 7.03 7.69 8.25
C CYS A 56 8.11 7.20 9.23
N PRO A 57 9.23 7.92 9.40
CA PRO A 57 10.34 7.50 10.26
C PRO A 57 9.99 7.38 11.75
N GLU A 58 8.99 8.13 12.22
CA GLU A 58 8.53 8.06 13.61
C GLU A 58 7.62 6.84 13.83
N CYS A 59 6.67 6.62 12.92
CA CYS A 59 5.69 5.54 13.04
C CYS A 59 6.25 4.18 12.62
N SER A 60 7.27 4.11 11.76
CA SER A 60 7.92 2.84 11.42
C SER A 60 8.63 2.17 12.59
N LYS A 61 8.93 2.94 13.65
CA LYS A 61 9.47 2.43 14.91
C LYS A 61 8.41 1.95 15.90
N LYS A 62 7.13 2.28 15.65
CA LYS A 62 6.01 1.97 16.54
C LYS A 62 5.02 1.00 15.94
N TYR A 63 4.95 0.94 14.61
CA TYR A 63 3.98 0.15 13.87
C TYR A 63 4.69 -0.66 12.79
N ARG A 64 4.19 -1.88 12.57
CA ARG A 64 4.45 -2.65 11.35
C ARG A 64 3.19 -2.74 10.50
N LEU A 65 3.39 -2.98 9.21
CA LEU A 65 2.30 -3.38 8.33
C LEU A 65 2.04 -4.87 8.48
N ASP A 66 0.80 -5.22 8.79
CA ASP A 66 0.27 -6.57 8.72
C ASP A 66 -0.49 -6.72 7.39
N THR A 67 0.05 -7.53 6.48
CA THR A 67 -0.51 -7.81 5.15
C THR A 67 -1.23 -9.16 5.08
N SER A 68 -1.41 -9.84 6.23
CA SER A 68 -2.08 -11.16 6.30
C SER A 68 -3.53 -11.15 5.81
N GLY A 69 -4.17 -9.96 5.74
CA GLY A 69 -5.51 -9.77 5.21
C GLY A 69 -5.63 -9.85 3.67
N GLY A 70 -4.54 -10.14 2.96
CA GLY A 70 -4.47 -10.16 1.50
C GLY A 70 -4.12 -8.79 0.90
N VAL A 71 -4.12 -8.71 -0.44
CA VAL A 71 -3.63 -7.56 -1.25
C VAL A 71 -4.09 -6.21 -0.70
N ARG A 72 -5.39 -6.05 -0.49
CA ARG A 72 -5.99 -4.81 0.02
C ARG A 72 -6.30 -4.86 1.51
N GLY A 73 -5.87 -5.90 2.21
CA GLY A 73 -6.27 -6.20 3.58
C GLY A 73 -5.32 -5.66 4.64
N TRP A 74 -4.35 -4.82 4.26
CA TRP A 74 -3.30 -4.38 5.17
C TRP A 74 -3.82 -3.55 6.35
N LYS A 75 -3.10 -3.63 7.47
CA LYS A 75 -3.36 -2.85 8.70
C LYS A 75 -2.04 -2.45 9.35
N LEU A 76 -1.99 -1.28 9.96
CA LEU A 76 -0.93 -0.93 10.90
C LEU A 76 -1.20 -1.61 12.24
N VAL A 77 -0.26 -2.39 12.74
CA VAL A 77 -0.30 -3.00 14.08
C VAL A 77 0.87 -2.48 14.89
N GLU A 78 0.66 -2.23 16.18
CA GLU A 78 1.72 -1.77 17.07
C GLU A 78 2.81 -2.85 17.18
N LEU A 79 4.06 -2.41 17.21
CA LEU A 79 5.17 -3.24 17.61
C LEU A 79 5.05 -3.39 19.12
N GLU A 80 4.71 -4.60 19.59
CA GLU A 80 4.79 -4.89 21.01
C GLU A 80 6.25 -4.74 21.43
N ASN A 81 6.51 -3.81 22.35
CA ASN A 81 7.80 -3.69 22.98
C ASN A 81 7.87 -4.83 24.01
N GLU A 82 8.58 -5.90 23.67
CA GLU A 82 9.01 -6.92 24.62
C GLU A 82 9.96 -6.32 25.68
#